data_AF-A0A259NZY7-F1
#
_entry.id   AF-A0A259NZY7-F1
#
_cell.length_a   1.000
_cell.length_b   1.000
_cell.length_c   1.000
_cell.angle_alpha   90.00
_cell.angle_beta   90.00
_cell.angle_gamma   90.00
#
_symmetry.space_group_name_H-M   'P 1'
#
loop_
_entity.id
_entity.type
_entity.pdbx_description
1 polymer ?
#
loop_
_entity_poly.entity_id
_entity_poly.type
_entity_poly.pdbx_seq_one_letter_code
_entity_poly.pdbx_strand_id
1 'polypeptide(L)'
;MLDTNLKQQLQTYLQNLKTEVELVVSLDDSAKAAEVNELATEIAELSNLVTYRRDDSHAQRKPSMLVRSVAKNTQITFAGVPLGHEFTSLVLALLHSGGHPIKVEADLIEQIKNISGSFQFETYVSLSCQTCPEVVQALNIMSAINPNITNVM
;
A
#
# COMPACT_ATOMS: atom_id res chain seq x y z
N MET A 1 9.85 4.95 -13.92
CA MET A 1 10.26 3.71 -13.21
C MET A 1 9.49 2.49 -13.71
N LEU A 2 8.16 2.57 -13.74
CA LEU A 2 7.30 1.50 -14.27
C LEU A 2 7.44 1.43 -15.80
N ASP A 3 7.60 0.23 -16.34
CA ASP A 3 7.54 0.04 -17.79
C ASP A 3 6.11 0.26 -18.32
N THR A 4 5.99 0.43 -19.64
CA THR A 4 4.71 0.72 -20.30
C THR A 4 3.63 -0.32 -20.03
N ASN A 5 3.98 -1.60 -19.93
CA ASN A 5 3.03 -2.68 -19.69
C ASN A 5 2.52 -2.63 -18.25
N LEU A 6 3.43 -2.48 -17.27
CA LEU A 6 3.05 -2.33 -15.86
C LEU A 6 2.18 -1.08 -15.63
N LYS A 7 2.48 0.04 -16.29
CA LYS A 7 1.63 1.25 -16.22
C LYS A 7 0.22 0.98 -16.74
N GLN A 8 0.07 0.31 -17.88
CA GLN A 8 -1.24 -0.03 -18.46
C GLN A 8 -2.04 -0.99 -17.57
N GLN A 9 -1.38 -2.02 -17.03
CA GLN A 9 -1.99 -2.96 -16.09
C GLN A 9 -2.46 -2.24 -14.83
N LEU A 10 -1.59 -1.43 -14.22
CA LEU A 10 -1.92 -0.68 -13.02
C LEU A 10 -3.08 0.28 -13.28
N GLN A 11 -3.05 1.04 -14.37
CA GLN A 11 -4.14 1.94 -14.75
C GLN A 11 -5.48 1.20 -14.86
N THR A 12 -5.49 0.02 -15.46
CA THR A 12 -6.68 -0.83 -15.56
C THR A 12 -7.19 -1.25 -14.17
N TYR A 13 -6.30 -1.63 -13.26
CA TYR A 13 -6.70 -1.94 -11.88
C TYR A 13 -7.27 -0.72 -11.16
N LEU A 14 -6.64 0.45 -11.27
CA LEU A 14 -7.06 1.67 -10.58
C LEU A 14 -8.45 2.20 -11.03
N GLN A 15 -8.98 1.76 -12.18
CA GLN A 15 -10.38 2.01 -12.55
C GLN A 15 -11.39 1.39 -11.58
N ASN A 16 -10.96 0.41 -10.77
CA ASN A 16 -11.81 -0.26 -9.80
C ASN A 16 -11.89 0.46 -8.45
N LEU A 17 -11.12 1.53 -8.23
CA LEU A 17 -11.23 2.34 -7.02
C LEU A 17 -12.61 3.00 -6.95
N LYS A 18 -13.14 3.09 -5.72
CA LYS A 18 -14.44 3.68 -5.37
C LYS A 18 -14.30 4.90 -4.47
N THR A 19 -13.18 4.99 -3.76
CA THR A 19 -12.85 6.08 -2.84
C THR A 19 -11.42 6.53 -3.04
N GLU A 20 -11.11 7.74 -2.54
CA GLU A 20 -9.78 8.32 -2.62
C GLU A 20 -8.74 7.51 -1.83
N VAL A 21 -7.55 7.40 -2.43
CA VAL A 21 -6.34 6.85 -1.85
C VAL A 21 -5.29 7.95 -1.83
N GLU A 22 -4.65 8.17 -0.68
CA GLU A 22 -3.54 9.10 -0.58
C GLU A 22 -2.23 8.33 -0.42
N LEU A 23 -1.25 8.66 -1.27
CA LEU A 23 0.13 8.22 -1.16
C LEU A 23 0.93 9.28 -0.42
N VAL A 24 1.48 8.92 0.74
CA VAL A 24 2.32 9.81 1.54
C VAL A 24 3.72 9.24 1.56
N VAL A 25 4.69 9.96 1.00
CA VAL A 25 6.09 9.51 1.00
C VAL A 25 6.90 10.23 2.08
N SER A 26 7.76 9.48 2.75
CA SER A 26 8.82 10.00 3.62
C SER A 26 10.16 9.60 3.04
N LEU A 27 10.99 10.57 2.69
CA LEU A 27 12.17 10.38 1.85
C LEU A 27 13.44 10.90 2.51
N ASP A 28 14.57 10.30 2.14
CA ASP A 28 15.93 10.80 2.40
C ASP A 28 16.59 11.22 1.07
N ASP A 29 17.90 11.47 1.08
CA ASP A 29 18.66 11.91 -0.11
C ASP A 29 19.22 10.74 -0.92
N SER A 30 18.78 9.50 -0.67
CA SER A 30 19.30 8.31 -1.34
C SER A 30 18.73 8.12 -2.75
N ALA A 31 19.44 7.35 -3.59
CA ALA A 31 18.93 6.92 -4.89
C ALA A 31 17.61 6.12 -4.76
N LYS A 32 17.45 5.35 -3.67
CA LYS A 32 16.22 4.60 -3.41
C LYS A 32 15.05 5.51 -3.04
N ALA A 33 15.30 6.65 -2.40
CA ALA A 33 14.26 7.64 -2.19
C ALA A 33 13.78 8.28 -3.50
N ALA A 34 14.69 8.56 -4.44
CA ALA A 34 14.30 9.02 -5.77
C ALA A 34 13.41 8.00 -6.49
N GLU A 35 13.74 6.71 -6.39
CA GLU A 35 12.94 5.61 -6.93
C GLU A 35 11.53 5.54 -6.33
N VAL A 36 11.39 5.57 -5.00
CA VAL A 36 10.07 5.57 -4.32
C VAL A 36 9.26 6.80 -4.71
N ASN A 37 9.90 7.96 -4.81
CA ASN A 37 9.25 9.20 -5.21
C ASN A 37 8.71 9.15 -6.65
N GLU A 38 9.53 8.66 -7.58
CA GLU A 38 9.15 8.48 -8.97
C GLU A 38 7.98 7.50 -9.08
N LEU A 39 8.04 6.36 -8.38
CA LEU A 39 6.95 5.38 -8.35
C LEU A 39 5.66 6.02 -7.84
N ALA A 40 5.68 6.70 -6.69
CA ALA A 40 4.48 7.30 -6.11
C ALA A 40 3.87 8.37 -7.02
N THR A 41 4.71 9.15 -7.70
CA THR A 41 4.28 10.16 -8.69
C THR A 41 3.62 9.50 -9.89
N GLU A 42 4.27 8.48 -10.48
CA GLU A 42 3.73 7.74 -11.61
C GLU A 42 2.39 7.08 -11.27
N ILE A 43 2.21 6.53 -10.07
CA ILE A 43 0.94 5.92 -9.65
C ILE A 43 -0.18 6.97 -9.56
N ALA A 44 0.11 8.14 -8.96
CA ALA A 44 -0.87 9.22 -8.81
C ALA A 44 -1.35 9.77 -10.17
N GLU A 45 -0.48 9.80 -11.19
CA GLU A 45 -0.85 10.22 -12.54
C GLU A 45 -1.81 9.25 -13.26
N LEU A 46 -1.92 8.00 -12.80
CA LEU A 46 -2.75 6.99 -13.45
C LEU A 46 -4.23 7.03 -13.04
N SER A 47 -4.59 7.78 -11.98
CA SER A 47 -5.98 7.87 -11.51
C SER A 47 -6.26 9.14 -10.73
N ASN A 48 -7.37 9.81 -11.05
CA ASN A 48 -7.85 10.99 -10.30
C ASN A 48 -8.26 10.68 -8.85
N LEU A 49 -8.43 9.40 -8.48
CA LEU A 49 -8.72 8.97 -7.11
C LEU A 49 -7.45 8.72 -6.29
N VAL A 50 -6.26 8.81 -6.90
CA VAL A 50 -4.99 8.65 -6.20
C VAL A 50 -4.32 10.01 -6.10
N THR A 51 -4.10 10.47 -4.87
CA THR A 51 -3.35 11.69 -4.60
C THR A 51 -1.98 11.34 -4.05
N TYR A 52 -1.03 12.25 -4.20
CA TYR A 52 0.33 12.08 -3.71
C TYR A 52 0.77 13.34 -2.95
N ARG A 53 1.47 13.15 -1.82
CA ARG A 53 2.20 14.21 -1.13
C ARG A 53 3.46 13.69 -0.45
N ARG A 54 4.43 14.58 -0.26
CA ARG A 54 5.62 14.32 0.56
C ARG A 54 5.43 14.84 1.98
N ASP A 55 5.82 14.02 2.95
CA ASP A 55 5.84 14.35 4.37
C ASP A 55 6.94 13.52 5.06
N ASP A 56 8.12 14.13 5.19
CA ASP A 56 9.30 13.47 5.75
C ASP A 56 9.23 13.31 7.27
N SER A 57 8.18 13.84 7.92
CA SER A 57 7.93 13.67 9.36
C SER A 57 7.01 12.49 9.68
N HIS A 58 6.34 11.96 8.66
CA HIS A 58 5.29 10.95 8.83
C HIS A 58 5.83 9.57 9.24
N ALA A 59 6.96 9.14 8.69
CA ALA A 59 7.56 7.83 8.99
C ALA A 59 9.03 7.93 9.41
N GLN A 60 9.44 7.06 10.34
CA GLN A 60 10.82 6.95 10.79
C GLN A 60 11.73 6.30 9.73
N ARG A 61 11.24 5.30 9.00
CA ARG A 61 11.97 4.63 7.93
C ARG A 61 11.94 5.49 6.67
N LYS A 62 13.10 5.70 6.06
CA LYS A 62 13.25 6.44 4.81
C LYS A 62 14.13 5.63 3.84
N PRO A 63 13.71 5.46 2.58
CA PRO A 63 12.44 5.90 2.01
C PRO A 63 11.26 5.00 2.42
N SER A 64 10.06 5.56 2.51
CA SER A 64 8.81 4.81 2.66
C SER A 64 7.65 5.49 1.94
N MET A 65 6.62 4.69 1.61
CA MET A 65 5.36 5.14 1.03
C MET A 65 4.20 4.54 1.83
N LEU A 66 3.42 5.41 2.48
CA LEU A 66 2.12 5.07 3.06
C LEU A 66 1.06 5.08 1.94
N VAL A 67 0.24 4.03 1.92
CA VAL A 67 -1.04 3.95 1.21
C VAL A 67 -2.15 4.14 2.23
N ARG A 68 -2.81 5.31 2.18
CA ARG A 68 -3.90 5.68 3.11
C ARG A 68 -5.25 5.60 2.41
N SER A 69 -6.22 4.93 3.04
CA SER A 69 -7.62 5.10 2.67
C SER A 69 -8.15 6.41 3.25
N VAL A 70 -8.55 7.36 2.40
CA VAL A 70 -9.15 8.62 2.91
C VAL A 70 -10.50 8.34 3.58
N ALA A 71 -11.30 7.44 2.98
CA ALA A 71 -12.64 7.12 3.48
C ALA A 71 -12.64 6.37 4.83
N LYS A 72 -11.67 5.48 5.06
CA LYS A 72 -11.60 4.66 6.28
C LYS A 72 -10.52 5.09 7.26
N ASN A 73 -9.62 5.98 6.86
CA ASN A 73 -8.42 6.36 7.60
C ASN A 73 -7.54 5.16 8.02
N THR A 74 -7.51 4.11 7.19
CA THR A 74 -6.63 2.96 7.34
C THR A 74 -5.28 3.19 6.67
N GLN A 75 -4.25 2.49 7.13
CA GLN A 75 -2.86 2.77 6.77
C GLN A 75 -2.06 1.49 6.49
N ILE A 76 -1.38 1.45 5.34
CA ILE A 76 -0.45 0.39 4.93
C ILE A 76 0.84 1.05 4.45
N THR A 77 2.00 0.70 5.02
CA THR A 77 3.27 1.34 4.65
C THR A 77 4.22 0.35 4.00
N PHE A 78 4.88 0.79 2.94
CA PHE A 78 5.98 0.09 2.28
C PHE A 78 7.27 0.89 2.54
N ALA A 79 8.22 0.33 3.27
CA ALA A 79 9.54 0.89 3.53
C ALA A 79 10.56 0.31 2.54
N GLY A 80 11.04 1.15 1.62
CA GLY A 80 11.78 0.71 0.44
C GLY A 80 10.91 0.69 -0.82
N VAL A 81 11.41 0.09 -1.90
CA VAL A 81 10.77 0.09 -3.22
C VAL A 81 9.92 -1.18 -3.39
N PRO A 82 8.57 -1.09 -3.40
CA PRO A 82 7.67 -2.26 -3.46
C PRO A 82 7.44 -2.77 -4.87
N LEU A 83 8.51 -3.21 -5.53
CA LEU A 83 8.47 -3.84 -6.85
C LEU A 83 8.80 -5.35 -6.76
N GLY A 84 9.04 -6.00 -7.90
CA GLY A 84 9.31 -7.44 -7.95
C GLY A 84 8.07 -8.25 -7.52
N HIS A 85 8.26 -9.25 -6.66
CA HIS A 85 7.15 -10.07 -6.16
C HIS A 85 6.13 -9.27 -5.31
N GLU A 86 6.55 -8.12 -4.76
CA GLU A 86 5.70 -7.27 -3.92
C GLU A 86 4.91 -6.23 -4.71
N PHE A 87 5.10 -6.14 -6.04
CA PHE A 87 4.29 -5.26 -6.88
C PHE A 87 2.80 -5.61 -6.77
N THR A 88 2.45 -6.90 -6.75
CA THR A 88 1.07 -7.36 -6.55
C THR A 88 0.53 -6.93 -5.17
N SER A 89 1.37 -6.99 -4.13
CA SER A 89 1.01 -6.54 -2.78
C SER A 89 0.68 -5.04 -2.75
N LEU A 90 1.43 -4.22 -3.48
CA LEU A 90 1.14 -2.80 -3.67
C LEU A 90 -0.20 -2.58 -4.41
N VAL A 91 -0.42 -3.29 -5.52
CA VAL A 91 -1.67 -3.17 -6.30
C VAL A 91 -2.88 -3.49 -5.42
N LEU A 92 -2.82 -4.58 -4.64
CA LEU A 92 -3.90 -4.95 -3.72
C LEU A 92 -4.08 -3.94 -2.59
N ALA A 93 -2.99 -3.39 -2.04
CA ALA A 93 -3.07 -2.33 -1.03
C ALA A 93 -3.80 -1.08 -1.55
N LEU A 94 -3.50 -0.65 -2.78
CA LEU A 94 -4.20 0.46 -3.45
C LEU A 94 -5.69 0.14 -3.64
N LEU A 95 -6.00 -1.02 -4.19
CA LEU A 95 -7.37 -1.47 -4.45
C LEU A 95 -8.22 -1.51 -3.17
N HIS A 96 -7.72 -2.18 -2.13
CA HIS A 96 -8.46 -2.35 -0.88
C HIS A 96 -8.61 -1.02 -0.12
N SER A 97 -7.58 -0.16 -0.14
CA SER A 97 -7.65 1.18 0.44
C SER A 97 -8.62 2.09 -0.30
N GLY A 98 -8.76 1.91 -1.61
CA GLY A 98 -9.72 2.62 -2.46
C GLY A 98 -11.09 1.96 -2.53
N GLY A 99 -11.42 1.02 -1.65
CA GLY A 99 -12.76 0.45 -1.54
C GLY A 99 -13.11 -0.64 -2.54
N HIS A 100 -12.14 -1.21 -3.26
CA HIS A 100 -12.35 -2.45 -4.01
C HIS A 100 -12.65 -3.61 -3.03
N PRO A 101 -13.61 -4.51 -3.34
CA PRO A 101 -13.94 -5.64 -2.48
C PRO A 101 -12.75 -6.56 -2.22
N ILE A 102 -12.54 -6.92 -0.96
CA ILE A 102 -11.55 -7.91 -0.54
C ILE A 102 -12.18 -9.30 -0.72
N LYS A 103 -11.50 -10.18 -1.46
CA LYS A 103 -11.98 -11.54 -1.77
C LYS A 103 -11.64 -12.54 -0.66
N VAL A 104 -12.14 -12.30 0.54
CA VAL A 104 -12.10 -13.26 1.65
C VAL A 104 -13.51 -13.42 2.23
N GLU A 105 -13.73 -14.49 2.99
CA GLU A 105 -15.04 -14.80 3.57
C GLU A 105 -15.57 -13.65 4.44
N ALA A 106 -16.87 -13.40 4.35
CA ALA A 106 -17.51 -12.28 5.07
C ALA A 106 -17.33 -12.38 6.59
N ASP A 107 -17.40 -13.60 7.14
CA ASP A 107 -17.18 -13.86 8.57
C ASP A 107 -15.75 -13.50 8.99
N LEU A 108 -14.75 -13.75 8.13
CA LEU A 108 -13.36 -13.36 8.39
C LEU A 108 -13.19 -11.84 8.36
N ILE A 109 -13.81 -11.15 7.41
CA ILE A 109 -13.82 -9.69 7.36
C ILE A 109 -14.41 -9.12 8.65
N GLU A 110 -15.54 -9.66 9.09
CA GLU A 110 -16.22 -9.20 10.30
C GLU A 110 -15.41 -9.50 11.56
N GLN A 111 -14.75 -10.66 11.62
CA GLN A 111 -13.81 -10.97 12.69
C GLN A 111 -12.68 -9.94 12.75
N ILE A 112 -12.04 -9.61 11.62
CA ILE A 112 -10.94 -8.63 11.56
C ILE A 112 -11.40 -7.24 12.00
N LYS A 113 -12.58 -6.77 11.56
CA LYS A 113 -13.14 -5.48 11.98
C LYS A 113 -13.33 -5.39 13.50
N ASN A 114 -13.72 -6.50 14.13
CA ASN A 114 -14.04 -6.56 15.56
C ASN A 114 -12.83 -6.83 16.45
N ILE A 115 -11.62 -6.95 15.89
CA ILE A 115 -10.37 -7.02 16.68
C ILE A 115 -10.23 -5.72 17.48
N SER A 116 -10.13 -5.88 18.81
CA SER A 116 -9.91 -4.80 19.77
C SER A 116 -8.44 -4.73 20.20
N GLY A 117 -7.97 -3.51 20.52
CA GLY A 117 -6.56 -3.22 20.77
C GLY A 117 -5.88 -2.59 19.55
N SER A 118 -4.65 -2.12 19.72
CA SER A 118 -3.83 -1.52 18.66
C SER A 118 -2.64 -2.42 18.36
N PHE A 119 -2.45 -2.74 17.07
CA PHE A 119 -1.43 -3.66 16.61
C PHE A 119 -0.61 -3.03 15.48
N GLN A 120 0.71 -3.01 15.64
CA GLN A 120 1.65 -2.50 14.65
C GLN A 120 2.52 -3.66 14.20
N PHE A 121 2.28 -4.15 12.99
CA PHE A 121 3.05 -5.23 12.39
C PHE A 121 4.21 -4.68 11.56
N GLU A 122 5.32 -5.39 11.60
CA GLU A 122 6.48 -5.15 10.74
C GLU A 122 6.88 -6.45 10.04
N THR A 123 6.92 -6.44 8.71
CA THR A 123 7.20 -7.63 7.89
C THR A 123 8.46 -7.43 7.08
N TYR A 124 9.56 -8.06 7.48
CA TYR A 124 10.82 -8.00 6.75
C TYR A 124 10.81 -8.98 5.58
N VAL A 125 11.01 -8.47 4.36
CA VAL A 125 11.04 -9.27 3.13
C VAL A 125 12.32 -9.05 2.34
N SER A 126 12.63 -9.97 1.43
CA SER A 126 13.58 -9.71 0.34
C SER A 126 12.83 -9.73 -0.99
N LEU A 127 13.29 -8.95 -1.97
CA LEU A 127 12.65 -8.88 -3.29
C LEU A 127 12.63 -10.23 -4.04
N SER A 128 13.52 -11.16 -3.66
CA SER A 128 13.59 -12.52 -4.20
C SER A 128 12.73 -13.54 -3.45
N CYS A 129 12.03 -13.15 -2.39
CA CYS A 129 11.23 -14.04 -1.58
C CYS A 129 9.91 -14.41 -2.28
N GLN A 130 9.73 -15.68 -2.60
CA GLN A 130 8.54 -16.19 -3.29
C GLN A 130 7.30 -16.31 -2.38
N THR A 131 7.51 -16.51 -1.08
CA THR A 131 6.43 -16.76 -0.10
C THR A 131 6.05 -15.54 0.72
N CYS A 132 6.86 -14.47 0.67
CA CYS A 132 6.60 -13.24 1.40
C CYS A 132 5.33 -12.50 0.98
N PRO A 133 4.93 -12.48 -0.32
CA PRO A 133 3.73 -11.77 -0.73
C PRO A 133 2.46 -12.25 -0.01
N GLU A 134 2.35 -13.54 0.34
CA GLU A 134 1.18 -14.07 1.05
C GLU A 134 1.03 -13.45 2.45
N VAL A 135 2.13 -13.35 3.19
CA VAL A 135 2.14 -12.77 4.54
C VAL A 135 1.90 -11.27 4.48
N VAL A 136 2.59 -10.57 3.57
CA VAL A 136 2.41 -9.14 3.35
C VAL A 136 0.95 -8.83 2.99
N GLN A 137 0.36 -9.56 2.06
CA GLN A 137 -1.02 -9.34 1.61
C GLN A 137 -2.02 -9.63 2.73
N ALA A 138 -1.80 -10.66 3.55
CA ALA A 138 -2.66 -10.94 4.69
C ALA A 138 -2.67 -9.77 5.70
N LEU A 139 -1.50 -9.24 6.07
CA LEU A 139 -1.40 -8.12 7.01
C LEU A 139 -1.90 -6.80 6.40
N ASN A 140 -1.70 -6.61 5.10
CA ASN A 140 -2.26 -5.47 4.36
C ASN A 140 -3.79 -5.53 4.32
N ILE A 141 -4.39 -6.72 4.12
CA ILE A 141 -5.84 -6.92 4.19
C ILE A 141 -6.36 -6.56 5.57
N MET A 142 -5.70 -7.05 6.63
CA MET A 142 -6.10 -6.71 8.01
C MET A 142 -6.07 -5.19 8.25
N SER A 143 -4.99 -4.54 7.81
CA SER A 143 -4.81 -3.10 7.95
C SER A 143 -5.80 -2.28 7.11
N ALA A 144 -6.18 -2.77 5.92
CA ALA A 144 -7.21 -2.13 5.08
C ALA A 144 -8.63 -2.24 5.67
N ILE A 145 -8.87 -3.21 6.55
CA ILE A 145 -10.17 -3.48 7.17
C ILE A 145 -10.31 -2.75 8.51
N ASN A 146 -9.30 -2.80 9.38
CA ASN A 146 -9.37 -2.31 10.75
C ASN A 146 -8.33 -1.20 10.99
N PRO A 147 -8.75 0.04 11.33
CA PRO A 147 -7.83 1.16 11.52
C PRO A 147 -6.91 1.02 12.74
N ASN A 148 -7.19 0.08 13.65
CA ASN A 148 -6.32 -0.20 14.79
C ASN A 148 -5.15 -1.14 14.43
N ILE A 149 -5.15 -1.70 13.22
CA ILE A 149 -4.10 -2.58 12.72
C ILE A 149 -3.35 -1.82 11.62
N THR A 150 -2.04 -1.69 11.78
CA THR A 150 -1.16 -1.11 10.76
C THR A 150 -0.08 -2.11 10.40
N ASN A 151 0.32 -2.14 9.12
CA ASN A 151 1.43 -2.94 8.65
C ASN A 151 2.48 -2.05 7.99
N VAL A 152 3.74 -2.30 8.32
CA VAL A 152 4.91 -1.80 7.60
C VAL A 152 5.65 -3.00 7.05
N MET A 153 5.87 -3.05 5.75
CA MET A 153 6.81 -4.01 5.15
C MET A 153 8.10 -3.32 4.72
#